data_AF-A0A966SQM9-F1
#
_entry.id   AF-A0A966SQM9-F1
#
_cell.length_a   1.000
_cell.length_b   1.000
_cell.length_c   1.000
_cell.angle_alpha   90.00
_cell.angle_beta   90.00
_cell.angle_gamma   90.00
#
_symmetry.space_group_name_H-M   'P 1'
#
loop_
_entity.id
_entity.type
_entity.pdbx_description
1 polymer ?
#
loop_
_entity_poly.entity_id
_entity_poly.type
_entity_poly.pdbx_seq_one_letter_code
_entity_poly.pdbx_strand_id
1 'polypeptide(L)'
;TVDANTTTKQVGDEAVMMFQKVMSPIVVDPDRVRGARYLIKEHGVNVILCDDGLQHYRLDRDVEIVVVDGERRFGNGFCLPAGPLRESTLRLKSVDFVVCNGSPHPGEAQMILQPLDLVNLNTKEVISLESIKGSSVHAVCGIGNPNRFFDTLKRLHVKIAPHPFADHHDFSEKDFNLPGKAPIVMTEKDAVKCESFATSRMWTLRIKPMVSADFLEALKKKIEAAV
;
A
#
# COMPACT_ATOMS: atom_id res chain seq x y z
N THR A 1 12.00 -16.07 -2.64
CA THR A 1 12.40 -14.69 -2.29
C THR A 1 12.15 -13.80 -3.48
N VAL A 2 11.79 -12.54 -3.27
CA VAL A 2 11.69 -11.53 -4.33
C VAL A 2 13.07 -10.93 -4.56
N ASP A 3 13.44 -10.78 -5.83
CA ASP A 3 14.68 -10.13 -6.27
C ASP A 3 14.41 -9.15 -7.43
N ALA A 4 15.47 -8.53 -7.96
CA ALA A 4 15.38 -7.53 -9.03
C ALA A 4 14.82 -8.08 -10.36
N ASN A 5 14.81 -9.39 -10.57
CA ASN A 5 14.28 -10.02 -11.78
C ASN A 5 12.87 -10.60 -11.57
N THR A 6 12.37 -10.56 -10.33
CA THR A 6 11.06 -11.10 -9.97
C THR A 6 9.96 -10.18 -10.49
N THR A 7 9.04 -10.75 -11.26
CA THR A 7 7.96 -10.02 -11.92
C THR A 7 6.68 -10.00 -11.10
N THR A 8 5.82 -9.01 -11.35
CA THR A 8 4.47 -8.91 -10.74
C THR A 8 3.61 -10.14 -11.04
N LYS A 9 3.84 -10.82 -12.17
CA LYS A 9 3.15 -12.08 -12.53
C LYS A 9 3.55 -13.27 -11.66
N GLN A 10 4.77 -13.27 -11.11
CA GLN A 10 5.26 -14.36 -10.27
C GLN A 10 4.81 -14.23 -8.81
N VAL A 11 4.76 -13.00 -8.28
CA VAL A 11 4.60 -12.76 -6.84
C VAL A 11 3.53 -11.73 -6.47
N GLY A 12 2.84 -11.15 -7.46
CA GLY A 12 1.90 -10.05 -7.27
C GLY A 12 2.57 -8.68 -7.34
N ASP A 13 1.75 -7.65 -7.53
CA ASP A 13 2.19 -6.24 -7.60
C ASP A 13 2.69 -5.71 -6.25
N GLU A 14 2.04 -6.08 -5.16
CA GLU A 14 2.39 -5.63 -3.80
C GLU A 14 3.79 -6.08 -3.37
N ALA A 15 4.16 -7.33 -3.63
CA ALA A 15 5.47 -7.85 -3.24
C ALA A 15 6.62 -7.19 -4.01
N VAL A 16 6.43 -6.92 -5.31
CA VAL A 16 7.41 -6.17 -6.14
C VAL A 16 7.50 -4.73 -5.67
N MET A 17 6.37 -4.07 -5.43
CA MET A 17 6.33 -2.69 -4.92
C MET A 17 7.05 -2.57 -3.58
N MET A 18 6.83 -3.51 -2.65
CA MET A 18 7.55 -3.52 -1.38
C MET A 18 9.05 -3.72 -1.58
N PHE A 19 9.46 -4.64 -2.44
CA PHE A 19 10.88 -4.92 -2.73
C PHE A 19 11.62 -3.67 -3.25
N GLN A 20 10.94 -2.83 -4.04
CA GLN A 20 11.51 -1.57 -4.54
C GLN A 20 11.66 -0.49 -3.45
N LYS A 21 10.99 -0.63 -2.29
CA LYS A 21 10.94 0.39 -1.23
C LYS A 21 11.73 0.04 0.02
N VAL A 22 11.91 -1.25 0.31
CA VAL A 22 12.56 -1.71 1.54
C VAL A 22 13.86 -2.43 1.23
N MET A 23 14.83 -2.32 2.13
CA MET A 23 16.12 -3.01 2.02
C MET A 23 16.09 -4.43 2.63
N SER A 24 14.93 -4.85 3.16
CA SER A 24 14.76 -6.12 3.85
C SER A 24 14.40 -7.26 2.89
N PRO A 25 14.80 -8.52 3.17
CA PRO A 25 14.39 -9.68 2.38
C PRO A 25 12.86 -9.83 2.36
N ILE A 26 12.31 -10.12 1.18
CA ILE A 26 10.87 -10.37 0.99
C ILE A 26 10.66 -11.80 0.52
N VAL A 27 9.78 -12.52 1.21
CA VAL A 27 9.38 -13.88 0.85
C VAL A 27 7.87 -13.93 0.67
N VAL A 28 7.45 -14.34 -0.52
CA VAL A 28 6.05 -14.66 -0.82
C VAL A 28 5.89 -16.17 -0.76
N ASP A 29 5.10 -16.64 0.20
CA ASP A 29 4.84 -18.06 0.39
C ASP A 29 3.43 -18.28 0.97
N PRO A 30 2.51 -19.00 0.29
CA PRO A 30 1.15 -19.24 0.79
C PRO A 30 1.10 -19.89 2.18
N ASP A 31 2.11 -20.69 2.55
CA ASP A 31 2.29 -21.15 3.92
C ASP A 31 3.23 -20.17 4.65
N ARG A 32 2.64 -19.24 5.40
CA ARG A 32 3.38 -18.19 6.10
C ARG A 32 4.35 -18.74 7.14
N VAL A 33 4.09 -19.91 7.73
CA VAL A 33 5.01 -20.56 8.68
C VAL A 33 6.25 -21.07 7.95
N ARG A 34 6.07 -21.68 6.78
CA ARG A 34 7.20 -22.08 5.92
C ARG A 34 8.01 -20.87 5.48
N GLY A 35 7.35 -19.80 5.02
CA GLY A 35 8.00 -18.55 4.63
C GLY A 35 8.79 -17.91 5.78
N ALA A 36 8.23 -17.85 6.99
CA ALA A 36 8.91 -17.33 8.17
C ALA A 36 10.14 -18.16 8.54
N ARG A 37 10.02 -19.50 8.56
CA ARG A 37 11.17 -20.40 8.81
C ARG A 37 12.28 -20.23 7.77
N TYR A 38 11.92 -20.03 6.52
CA TYR A 38 12.87 -19.75 5.45
C TYR A 38 13.61 -18.43 5.71
N LEU A 39 12.90 -17.35 6.07
CA LEU A 39 13.51 -16.05 6.39
C LEU A 39 14.52 -16.18 7.55
N ILE A 40 14.17 -16.90 8.61
CA ILE A 40 15.07 -17.13 9.76
C ILE A 40 16.32 -17.88 9.30
N LYS A 41 16.15 -18.98 8.57
CA LYS A 41 17.24 -19.88 8.18
C LYS A 41 18.20 -19.25 7.18
N GLU A 42 17.68 -18.60 6.14
CA GLU A 42 18.49 -18.15 4.99
C GLU A 42 18.94 -16.69 5.12
N HIS A 43 18.26 -15.88 5.94
CA HIS A 43 18.56 -14.46 6.09
C HIS A 43 18.89 -14.04 7.52
N GLY A 44 18.77 -14.93 8.52
CA GLY A 44 19.16 -14.65 9.91
C GLY A 44 18.37 -13.50 10.54
N VAL A 45 17.12 -13.27 10.11
CA VAL A 45 16.30 -12.18 10.62
C VAL A 45 15.86 -12.46 12.06
N ASN A 46 15.76 -11.40 12.86
CA ASN A 46 15.28 -11.43 14.24
C ASN A 46 13.85 -10.85 14.39
N VAL A 47 13.35 -10.16 13.36
CA VAL A 47 11.99 -9.61 13.31
C VAL A 47 11.41 -9.93 11.93
N ILE A 48 10.17 -10.44 11.92
CA ILE A 48 9.42 -10.72 10.69
C ILE A 48 8.15 -9.88 10.70
N LEU A 49 7.96 -9.09 9.63
CA LEU A 49 6.70 -8.41 9.37
C LEU A 49 5.88 -9.26 8.40
N CYS A 50 4.73 -9.75 8.84
CA CYS A 50 3.79 -10.45 7.96
C CYS A 50 2.73 -9.47 7.44
N ASP A 51 2.90 -9.02 6.20
CA ASP A 51 1.87 -8.26 5.50
C ASP A 51 0.59 -9.10 5.34
N ASP A 52 -0.56 -8.47 5.58
CA ASP A 52 -1.89 -9.09 5.55
C ASP A 52 -1.99 -10.44 6.33
N GLY A 53 -1.25 -10.53 7.45
CA GLY A 53 -1.03 -11.77 8.20
C GLY A 53 -2.11 -12.18 9.20
N LEU A 54 -3.08 -11.31 9.52
CA LEU A 54 -3.97 -11.50 10.67
C LEU A 54 -4.89 -12.73 10.57
N GLN A 55 -5.32 -13.07 9.36
CA GLN A 55 -6.14 -14.27 9.10
C GLN A 55 -5.32 -15.57 9.03
N HIS A 56 -3.98 -15.48 9.05
CA HIS A 56 -3.09 -16.64 9.00
C HIS A 56 -2.86 -17.24 10.39
N TYR A 57 -3.92 -17.75 11.03
CA TYR A 57 -3.91 -18.29 12.41
C TYR A 57 -2.83 -19.33 12.73
N ARG A 58 -2.34 -20.09 11.74
CA ARG A 58 -1.24 -21.06 11.93
C ARG A 58 0.12 -20.41 12.17
N LEU A 59 0.30 -19.16 11.74
CA LEU A 59 1.49 -18.37 12.03
C LEU A 59 1.34 -17.79 13.43
N ASP A 60 2.26 -18.15 14.32
CA ASP A 60 2.35 -17.53 15.63
C ASP A 60 2.84 -16.08 15.50
N ARG A 61 2.36 -15.18 16.36
CA ARG A 61 2.62 -13.74 16.27
C ARG A 61 2.75 -13.15 17.67
N ASP A 62 3.88 -12.50 17.92
CA ASP A 62 4.13 -11.80 19.19
C ASP A 62 3.42 -10.45 19.28
N VAL A 63 3.21 -9.80 18.13
CA VAL A 63 2.55 -8.48 18.04
C VAL A 63 1.58 -8.47 16.87
N GLU A 64 0.35 -8.04 17.12
CA GLU A 64 -0.68 -7.89 16.10
C GLU A 64 -1.11 -6.43 15.93
N ILE A 65 -1.10 -5.96 14.68
CA ILE A 65 -1.51 -4.60 14.30
C ILE A 65 -2.64 -4.70 13.29
N VAL A 66 -3.81 -4.13 13.61
CA VAL A 66 -4.92 -3.99 12.67
C VAL A 66 -4.94 -2.57 12.11
N VAL A 67 -5.03 -2.44 10.79
CA VAL A 67 -5.28 -1.15 10.14
C VAL A 67 -6.77 -1.00 9.85
N VAL A 68 -7.37 0.10 10.30
CA VAL A 68 -8.79 0.45 10.05
C VAL A 68 -8.84 1.69 9.17
N ASP A 69 -9.70 1.69 8.16
CA ASP A 69 -9.98 2.89 7.37
C ASP A 69 -10.83 3.87 8.19
N GLY A 70 -10.34 5.09 8.41
CA GLY A 70 -10.97 6.06 9.30
C GLY A 70 -12.28 6.65 8.77
N GLU A 71 -12.53 6.58 7.46
CA GLU A 71 -13.74 7.11 6.85
C GLU A 71 -14.78 6.01 6.63
N ARG A 72 -14.38 4.91 5.99
CA ARG A 72 -15.27 3.77 5.70
C ARG A 72 -15.61 2.96 6.95
N ARG A 73 -14.70 2.98 7.93
CA ARG A 73 -14.78 2.16 9.15
C ARG A 73 -15.09 0.70 8.79
N PHE A 74 -16.20 0.14 9.27
CA PHE A 74 -16.56 -1.28 9.11
C PHE A 74 -17.66 -1.52 8.07
N GLY A 75 -18.01 -0.52 7.25
CA GLY A 75 -19.11 -0.64 6.29
C GLY A 75 -20.45 -0.95 6.97
N ASN A 76 -21.12 -2.02 6.57
CA ASN A 76 -22.39 -2.46 7.18
C ASN A 76 -22.21 -3.37 8.41
N GLY A 77 -20.98 -3.61 8.86
CA GLY A 77 -20.68 -4.38 10.08
C GLY A 77 -20.80 -5.90 9.93
N PHE A 78 -21.18 -6.42 8.75
CA PHE A 78 -21.29 -7.85 8.51
C PHE A 78 -20.04 -8.43 7.84
N CYS A 79 -19.78 -9.71 8.09
CA CYS A 79 -18.77 -10.46 7.36
C CYS A 79 -19.24 -10.81 5.95
N LEU A 80 -18.30 -11.15 5.08
CA LEU A 80 -18.58 -11.68 3.75
C LEU A 80 -19.50 -12.93 3.83
N PRO A 81 -20.45 -13.10 2.89
CA PRO A 81 -20.75 -12.21 1.76
C PRO A 81 -21.73 -11.05 2.08
N ALA A 82 -22.31 -11.02 3.28
CA ALA A 82 -23.33 -10.02 3.66
C ALA A 82 -22.73 -8.61 3.85
N GLY A 83 -21.43 -8.51 4.08
CA GLY A 83 -20.70 -7.25 4.25
C GLY A 83 -19.23 -7.37 3.86
N PRO A 84 -18.45 -6.28 3.99
CA PRO A 84 -17.07 -6.24 3.50
C PRO A 84 -16.05 -6.87 4.46
N LEU A 85 -16.43 -7.24 5.68
CA LEU A 85 -15.47 -7.71 6.68
C LEU A 85 -15.03 -9.15 6.39
N ARG A 86 -13.72 -9.42 6.50
CA ARG A 86 -13.18 -10.79 6.50
C ARG A 86 -13.51 -11.52 7.82
N GLU A 87 -13.62 -10.76 8.92
CA GLU A 87 -13.80 -11.26 10.28
C GLU A 87 -14.59 -10.26 11.15
N SER A 88 -15.12 -10.73 12.29
CA SER A 88 -15.88 -9.89 13.21
C SER A 88 -15.03 -8.76 13.80
N THR A 89 -15.64 -7.59 14.00
CA THR A 89 -15.01 -6.46 14.71
C THR A 89 -14.66 -6.77 16.16
N LEU A 90 -15.20 -7.85 16.74
CA LEU A 90 -14.76 -8.36 18.04
C LEU A 90 -13.27 -8.71 18.07
N ARG A 91 -12.67 -9.03 16.91
CA ARG A 91 -11.23 -9.31 16.78
C ARG A 91 -10.34 -8.13 17.20
N LEU A 92 -10.86 -6.90 17.12
CA LEU A 92 -10.15 -5.69 17.55
C LEU A 92 -9.85 -5.68 19.05
N LYS A 93 -10.57 -6.47 19.85
CA LYS A 93 -10.36 -6.56 21.30
C LYS A 93 -9.13 -7.38 21.69
N SER A 94 -8.61 -8.19 20.77
CA SER A 94 -7.52 -9.14 21.07
C SER A 94 -6.21 -8.82 20.34
N VAL A 95 -6.16 -7.72 19.58
CA VAL A 95 -4.91 -7.25 18.95
C VAL A 95 -4.19 -6.27 19.86
N ASP A 96 -2.88 -6.11 19.67
CA ASP A 96 -2.09 -5.17 20.47
C ASP A 96 -2.36 -3.72 20.07
N PHE A 97 -2.53 -3.47 18.77
CA PHE A 97 -2.69 -2.13 18.23
C PHE A 97 -3.78 -2.06 17.16
N VAL A 98 -4.59 -1.00 17.25
CA VAL A 98 -5.48 -0.56 16.18
C VAL A 98 -4.94 0.74 15.62
N VAL A 99 -4.53 0.73 14.35
CA VAL A 99 -4.03 1.89 13.62
C VAL A 99 -5.12 2.38 12.68
N CYS A 100 -5.62 3.59 12.92
CA CYS A 100 -6.60 4.22 12.06
C CYS A 100 -5.93 5.03 10.96
N ASN A 101 -6.26 4.71 9.72
CA ASN A 101 -5.85 5.45 8.56
C ASN A 101 -6.82 6.61 8.29
N GLY A 102 -6.46 7.82 8.72
CA GLY A 102 -7.32 9.00 8.70
C GLY A 102 -7.60 9.53 10.10
N SER A 103 -8.88 9.72 10.43
CA SER A 103 -9.29 10.26 11.73
C SER A 103 -9.47 9.14 12.77
N PRO A 104 -8.62 9.04 13.82
CA PRO A 104 -8.68 7.98 14.81
C PRO A 104 -9.85 8.15 15.79
N HIS A 105 -10.38 7.04 16.30
CA HIS A 105 -11.21 7.03 17.51
C HIS A 105 -10.33 6.93 18.77
N PRO A 106 -10.88 7.20 19.98
CA PRO A 106 -10.14 7.00 21.23
C PRO A 106 -9.58 5.58 21.34
N GLY A 107 -8.29 5.47 21.64
CA GLY A 107 -7.56 4.20 21.73
C GLY A 107 -6.94 3.72 20.41
N GLU A 108 -7.16 4.42 19.29
CA GLU A 108 -6.55 4.10 18.00
C GLU A 108 -5.33 5.01 17.74
N ALA A 109 -4.25 4.41 17.24
CA ALA A 109 -3.11 5.18 16.74
C ALA A 109 -3.45 5.81 15.39
N GLN A 110 -3.00 7.05 15.15
CA GLN A 110 -3.24 7.70 13.86
C GLN A 110 -2.17 7.31 12.83
N MET A 111 -2.63 7.02 11.62
CA MET A 111 -1.84 6.99 10.39
C MET A 111 -2.41 7.94 9.35
N ILE A 112 -1.55 8.70 8.68
CA ILE A 112 -1.91 9.56 7.55
C ILE A 112 -1.03 9.18 6.36
N LEU A 113 -1.62 9.05 5.17
CA LEU A 113 -0.86 8.90 3.94
C LEU A 113 -0.50 10.29 3.40
N GLN A 114 0.79 10.65 3.50
CA GLN A 114 1.31 11.93 3.05
C GLN A 114 1.84 11.81 1.61
N PRO A 115 1.30 12.56 0.64
CA PRO A 115 1.91 12.68 -0.68
C PRO A 115 3.28 13.35 -0.57
N LEU A 116 4.27 12.85 -1.29
CA LEU A 116 5.64 13.37 -1.26
C LEU A 116 5.99 14.18 -2.52
N ASP A 117 5.94 13.52 -3.67
CA ASP A 117 6.38 14.02 -4.96
C ASP A 117 5.85 13.12 -6.09
N LEU A 118 6.13 13.50 -7.34
CA LEU A 118 5.91 12.63 -8.49
C LEU A 118 7.23 12.16 -9.08
N VAL A 119 7.26 10.90 -9.48
CA VAL A 119 8.42 10.30 -10.15
C VAL A 119 8.00 9.84 -11.55
N ASN A 120 8.75 10.24 -12.56
CA ASN A 120 8.55 9.76 -13.92
C ASN A 120 8.94 8.27 -14.00
N LEU A 121 8.06 7.43 -14.53
CA LEU A 121 8.32 5.99 -14.57
C LEU A 121 9.45 5.60 -15.53
N ASN A 122 9.64 6.37 -16.60
CA ASN A 122 10.68 6.13 -17.60
C ASN A 122 11.99 6.83 -17.22
N THR A 123 11.97 8.15 -17.04
CA THR A 123 13.19 8.94 -16.84
C THR A 123 13.70 8.93 -15.39
N LYS A 124 12.89 8.46 -14.44
CA LYS A 124 13.12 8.53 -12.99
C LYS A 124 13.30 9.96 -12.46
N GLU A 125 12.93 10.97 -13.26
CA GLU A 125 12.87 12.37 -12.84
C GLU A 125 11.89 12.53 -11.68
N VAL A 126 12.28 13.34 -10.68
CA VAL A 126 11.45 13.64 -9.51
C VAL A 126 11.03 15.10 -9.55
N ILE A 127 9.73 15.37 -9.45
CA ILE A 127 9.18 16.72 -9.39
C ILE A 127 8.35 16.93 -8.12
N SER A 128 8.42 18.14 -7.57
CA SER A 128 7.69 18.49 -6.35
C SER A 128 6.19 18.61 -6.60
N LEU A 129 5.37 18.41 -5.57
CA LEU A 129 3.91 18.56 -5.67
C LEU A 129 3.47 19.99 -6.01
N GLU A 130 4.25 21.01 -5.62
CA GLU A 130 3.93 22.40 -5.95
C GLU A 130 4.03 22.65 -7.47
N SER A 131 4.95 21.96 -8.15
CA SER A 131 5.14 22.12 -9.61
C SER A 131 3.93 21.69 -10.45
N ILE A 132 3.06 20.83 -9.90
CA ILE A 132 1.87 20.33 -10.59
C ILE A 132 0.58 21.01 -10.15
N LYS A 133 0.64 21.98 -9.23
CA LYS A 133 -0.54 22.68 -8.73
C LYS A 133 -1.25 23.43 -9.85
N GLY A 134 -2.57 23.26 -9.97
CA GLY A 134 -3.37 23.85 -11.03
C GLY A 134 -3.22 23.19 -12.41
N SER A 135 -2.28 22.25 -12.57
CA SER A 135 -2.12 21.46 -13.80
C SER A 135 -3.31 20.51 -14.01
N SER A 136 -3.44 20.02 -15.24
CA SER A 136 -4.43 18.99 -15.59
C SER A 136 -3.72 17.68 -15.87
N VAL A 137 -4.21 16.58 -15.26
CA VAL A 137 -3.63 15.24 -15.41
C VAL A 137 -4.71 14.19 -15.66
N HIS A 138 -4.34 13.11 -16.32
CA HIS A 138 -5.11 11.87 -16.28
C HIS A 138 -4.74 11.13 -15.00
N ALA A 139 -5.71 10.86 -14.14
CA ALA A 139 -5.50 10.10 -12.92
C ALA A 139 -5.92 8.64 -13.15
N VAL A 140 -4.96 7.72 -13.22
CA VAL A 140 -5.18 6.29 -13.49
C VAL A 140 -4.95 5.49 -12.21
N CYS A 141 -5.87 4.61 -11.84
CA CYS A 141 -5.61 3.66 -10.75
C CYS A 141 -6.45 2.39 -10.84
N GLY A 142 -5.88 1.27 -10.39
CA GLY A 142 -6.52 -0.04 -10.26
C GLY A 142 -6.40 -0.56 -8.84
N ILE A 143 -7.00 0.15 -7.88
CA ILE A 143 -6.96 -0.15 -6.44
C ILE A 143 -8.38 -0.30 -5.88
N GLY A 144 -8.54 -1.00 -4.76
CA GLY A 144 -9.86 -1.27 -4.16
C GLY A 144 -10.70 -0.06 -3.75
N ASN A 145 -10.12 1.14 -3.62
CA ASN A 145 -10.86 2.41 -3.45
C ASN A 145 -10.23 3.55 -4.28
N PRO A 146 -10.60 3.68 -5.57
CA PRO A 146 -10.06 4.69 -6.48
C PRO A 146 -10.28 6.13 -6.01
N ASN A 147 -11.42 6.41 -5.37
CA ASN A 147 -11.78 7.76 -4.93
C ASN A 147 -10.74 8.36 -3.99
N ARG A 148 -10.13 7.53 -3.13
CA ARG A 148 -9.07 7.98 -2.21
C ARG A 148 -7.86 8.59 -2.94
N PHE A 149 -7.46 7.97 -4.05
CA PHE A 149 -6.37 8.47 -4.88
C PHE A 149 -6.76 9.77 -5.58
N PHE A 150 -7.96 9.80 -6.17
CA PHE A 150 -8.49 10.99 -6.84
C PHE A 150 -8.64 12.19 -5.90
N ASP A 151 -9.17 11.98 -4.70
CA ASP A 151 -9.34 13.05 -3.71
C ASP A 151 -8.00 13.55 -3.16
N THR A 152 -6.99 12.68 -3.12
CA THR A 152 -5.61 13.10 -2.81
C THR A 152 -5.10 14.09 -3.86
N LEU A 153 -5.23 13.79 -5.15
CA LEU A 153 -4.82 14.71 -6.22
C LEU A 153 -5.63 16.02 -6.22
N LYS A 154 -6.94 15.96 -5.94
CA LYS A 154 -7.78 17.16 -5.80
C LYS A 154 -7.34 18.04 -4.64
N ARG A 155 -6.97 17.46 -3.48
CA ARG A 155 -6.42 18.22 -2.33
C ARG A 155 -5.09 18.89 -2.65
N LEU A 156 -4.33 18.34 -3.60
CA LEU A 156 -3.13 18.98 -4.16
C LEU A 156 -3.47 20.08 -5.20
N HIS A 157 -4.75 20.43 -5.36
CA HIS A 157 -5.26 21.42 -6.31
C HIS A 157 -4.93 21.08 -7.77
N VAL A 158 -4.89 19.78 -8.09
CA VAL A 158 -4.70 19.27 -9.46
C VAL A 158 -6.06 19.03 -10.10
N LYS A 159 -6.23 19.44 -11.36
CA LYS A 159 -7.42 19.11 -12.16
C LYS A 159 -7.26 17.71 -12.71
N ILE A 160 -8.17 16.80 -12.36
CA ILE A 160 -8.05 15.39 -12.75
C ILE A 160 -9.11 15.00 -13.79
N ALA A 161 -8.69 14.21 -14.78
CA ALA A 161 -9.57 13.35 -15.56
C ALA A 161 -9.41 11.92 -15.01
N PRO A 162 -10.38 11.38 -14.24
CA PRO A 162 -10.24 10.09 -13.57
C PRO A 162 -10.45 8.89 -14.52
N HIS A 163 -9.63 7.86 -14.37
CA HIS A 163 -9.67 6.59 -15.10
C HIS A 163 -9.53 5.43 -14.10
N PRO A 164 -10.62 5.00 -13.44
CA PRO A 164 -10.60 3.87 -12.52
C PRO A 164 -10.60 2.53 -13.27
N PHE A 165 -9.82 1.58 -12.78
CA PHE A 165 -9.78 0.19 -13.22
C PHE A 165 -10.11 -0.74 -12.05
N ALA A 166 -10.34 -2.02 -12.34
CA ALA A 166 -10.51 -3.04 -11.29
C ALA A 166 -9.25 -3.17 -10.43
N ASP A 167 -9.40 -3.60 -9.17
CA ASP A 167 -8.25 -3.87 -8.31
C ASP A 167 -7.37 -4.96 -8.93
N HIS A 168 -6.06 -4.78 -8.86
CA HIS A 168 -5.06 -5.64 -9.51
C HIS A 168 -5.19 -5.75 -11.04
N HIS A 169 -5.77 -4.75 -11.73
CA HIS A 169 -5.82 -4.72 -13.20
C HIS A 169 -4.43 -4.91 -13.83
N ASP A 170 -4.34 -5.79 -14.83
CA ASP A 170 -3.12 -6.06 -15.62
C ASP A 170 -3.03 -5.03 -16.74
N PHE A 171 -2.25 -3.98 -16.51
CA PHE A 171 -2.15 -2.85 -17.42
C PHE A 171 -1.40 -3.18 -18.70
N SER A 172 -1.88 -2.61 -19.79
CA SER A 172 -1.24 -2.64 -21.11
C SER A 172 -1.05 -1.23 -21.67
N GLU A 173 -0.18 -1.08 -22.67
CA GLU A 173 0.01 0.20 -23.38
C GLU A 173 -1.30 0.81 -23.89
N LYS A 174 -2.27 -0.02 -24.27
CA LYS A 174 -3.56 0.42 -24.81
C LYS A 174 -4.40 1.19 -23.79
N ASP A 175 -4.28 0.83 -22.50
CA ASP A 175 -4.98 1.50 -21.41
C ASP A 175 -4.51 2.95 -21.23
N PHE A 176 -3.33 3.29 -21.75
CA PHE A 176 -2.69 4.60 -21.65
C PHE A 176 -2.76 5.42 -22.94
N ASN A 177 -3.51 4.97 -23.96
CA ASN A 177 -3.81 5.75 -25.15
C ASN A 177 -4.86 6.84 -24.86
N LEU A 178 -4.51 7.75 -23.96
CA LEU A 178 -5.36 8.80 -23.45
C LEU A 178 -5.18 10.09 -24.26
N PRO A 179 -6.26 10.84 -24.53
CA PRO A 179 -6.23 12.00 -25.41
C PRO A 179 -5.32 13.13 -24.88
N GLY A 180 -4.83 13.96 -25.79
CA GLY A 180 -4.01 15.13 -25.46
C GLY A 180 -2.59 14.77 -25.01
N LYS A 181 -1.91 15.75 -24.39
CA LYS A 181 -0.52 15.65 -23.92
C LYS A 181 -0.37 15.75 -22.40
N ALA A 182 -1.48 15.81 -21.68
CA ALA A 182 -1.46 15.91 -20.22
C ALA A 182 -0.71 14.73 -19.58
N PRO A 183 0.00 14.94 -18.47
CA PRO A 183 0.62 13.85 -17.71
C PRO A 183 -0.41 12.82 -17.26
N ILE A 184 0.03 11.57 -17.16
CA ILE A 184 -0.71 10.45 -16.60
C ILE A 184 -0.11 10.18 -15.23
N VAL A 185 -0.88 10.37 -14.17
CA VAL A 185 -0.48 10.16 -12.79
C VAL A 185 -1.18 8.92 -12.25
N MET A 186 -0.43 7.98 -11.69
CA MET A 186 -0.94 6.74 -11.11
C MET A 186 -0.41 6.46 -9.71
N THR A 187 -0.94 5.42 -9.07
CA THR A 187 -0.46 4.95 -7.76
C THR A 187 0.88 4.22 -7.90
N GLU A 188 1.60 4.04 -6.79
CA GLU A 188 2.83 3.24 -6.77
C GLU A 188 2.55 1.74 -7.04
N LYS A 189 1.41 1.23 -6.58
CA LYS A 189 0.96 -0.15 -6.86
C LYS A 189 0.71 -0.38 -8.35
N ASP A 190 0.17 0.62 -9.04
CA ASP A 190 -0.08 0.50 -10.48
C ASP A 190 1.18 0.74 -11.32
N ALA A 191 2.08 1.60 -10.83
CA ALA A 191 3.35 1.91 -11.48
C ALA A 191 4.23 0.67 -11.73
N VAL A 192 4.33 -0.25 -10.77
CA VAL A 192 5.18 -1.46 -10.91
C VAL A 192 4.72 -2.38 -12.04
N LYS A 193 3.45 -2.29 -12.45
CA LYS A 193 2.90 -3.05 -13.58
C LYS A 193 3.18 -2.40 -14.93
N CYS A 194 3.55 -1.11 -14.93
CA CYS A 194 3.68 -0.29 -16.14
C CYS A 194 5.14 0.00 -16.53
N GLU A 195 6.12 -0.39 -15.72
CA GLU A 195 7.53 0.01 -15.92
C GLU A 195 8.10 -0.40 -17.30
N SER A 196 7.70 -1.58 -17.81
CA SER A 196 8.24 -2.12 -19.08
C SER A 196 7.83 -1.34 -20.33
N PHE A 197 6.77 -0.54 -20.25
CA PHE A 197 6.26 0.27 -21.35
C PHE A 197 6.06 1.75 -20.94
N ALA A 198 6.72 2.17 -19.87
CA ALA A 198 6.61 3.51 -19.34
C ALA A 198 7.02 4.56 -20.38
N THR A 199 6.21 5.62 -20.50
CA THR A 199 6.50 6.76 -21.36
C THR A 199 6.89 7.99 -20.53
N SER A 200 7.41 9.03 -21.17
CA SER A 200 7.70 10.32 -20.51
C SER A 200 6.44 11.01 -19.95
N ARG A 201 5.23 10.58 -20.35
CA ARG A 201 3.96 11.09 -19.81
C ARG A 201 3.54 10.39 -18.53
N MET A 202 4.17 9.29 -18.13
CA MET A 202 3.70 8.44 -17.03
C MET A 202 4.47 8.73 -15.75
N TRP A 203 3.72 9.12 -14.72
CA TRP A 203 4.22 9.54 -13.42
C TRP A 203 3.53 8.74 -12.32
N THR A 204 4.28 8.43 -11.26
CA THR A 204 3.72 7.86 -10.04
C THR A 204 3.71 8.91 -8.93
N LEU A 205 2.59 9.02 -8.22
CA LEU A 205 2.51 9.82 -7.00
C LEU A 205 3.05 8.99 -5.84
N ARG A 206 4.22 9.37 -5.30
CA ARG A 206 4.76 8.69 -4.12
C ARG A 206 4.02 9.15 -2.87
N ILE A 207 3.66 8.17 -2.04
CA ILE A 207 3.06 8.42 -0.73
C ILE A 207 3.90 7.81 0.38
N LYS A 208 3.91 8.47 1.53
CA LYS A 208 4.55 8.00 2.75
C LYS A 208 3.51 7.83 3.85
N PRO A 209 3.34 6.63 4.43
CA PRO A 209 2.57 6.49 5.64
C PRO A 209 3.32 7.17 6.79
N MET A 210 2.63 8.10 7.45
CA MET A 210 3.07 8.80 8.64
C MET A 210 2.23 8.30 9.81
N VAL A 211 2.88 7.77 10.84
CA VAL A 211 2.24 7.30 12.07
C VAL A 211 2.68 8.16 13.26
N SER A 212 1.88 8.19 14.33
CA SER A 212 2.23 8.94 15.54
C SER A 212 3.51 8.41 16.20
N ALA A 213 4.30 9.31 16.80
CA ALA A 213 5.53 8.95 17.51
C ALA A 213 5.24 8.00 18.68
N ASP A 214 4.18 8.28 19.46
CA ASP A 214 3.75 7.46 20.60
C ASP A 214 3.47 6.01 20.19
N PHE A 215 2.88 5.79 19.00
CA PHE A 215 2.64 4.45 18.48
C PHE A 215 3.95 3.74 18.14
N LEU A 216 4.90 4.42 17.49
CA LEU A 216 6.20 3.84 17.17
C LEU A 216 6.98 3.45 18.42
N GLU A 217 6.93 4.28 19.46
CA GLU A 217 7.56 3.97 20.76
C GLU A 217 6.90 2.77 21.44
N ALA A 218 5.56 2.70 21.43
CA ALA A 218 4.83 1.57 22.01
C ALA A 218 5.08 0.27 21.25
N LEU A 219 5.10 0.31 19.91
CA LEU A 219 5.42 -0.84 19.06
C LEU A 219 6.85 -1.32 19.31
N LYS A 220 7.82 -0.40 19.39
CA LYS A 220 9.21 -0.75 19.68
C LYS A 220 9.34 -1.48 21.01
N LYS A 221 8.71 -0.99 22.09
CA LYS A 221 8.71 -1.65 23.40
C LYS A 221 8.11 -3.06 23.35
N LYS A 222 7.04 -3.26 22.57
CA LYS A 222 6.40 -4.57 22.38
C LYS A 222 7.32 -5.55 21.65
N ILE A 223 8.00 -5.10 20.59
CA ILE A 223 8.98 -5.92 19.86
C ILE A 223 10.15 -6.29 20.78
N GLU A 224 10.70 -5.32 21.52
CA GLU A 224 11.82 -5.56 22.45
C GLU A 224 11.47 -6.52 23.59
N ALA A 225 10.20 -6.59 24.02
CA ALA A 225 9.75 -7.52 25.05
C ALA A 225 9.52 -8.96 24.54
N ALA A 226 9.48 -9.16 23.22
CA ALA A 226 9.26 -10.46 22.58
C ALA A 226 10.56 -11.18 22.18
N VAL A 227 11.70 -10.48 22.21
CA VAL A 227 13.05 -10.99 21.91
C VAL A 227 13.75 -11.42 23.18
#